data_AF-A0A9E4UAQ2-F1
#
_entry.id   AF-A0A9E4UAQ2-F1
#
_cell.length_a   1.000
_cell.length_b   1.000
_cell.length_c   1.000
_cell.angle_alpha   90.00
_cell.angle_beta   90.00
_cell.angle_gamma   90.00
#
_symmetry.space_group_name_H-M   'P 1'
#
loop_
_entity.id
_entity.type
_entity.pdbx_description
1 polymer ?
#
loop_
_entity_poly.entity_id
_entity_poly.type
_entity_poly.pdbx_seq_one_letter_code
_entity_poly.pdbx_strand_id
1 'polypeptide(L)'
;MTLVLAACGGGDASPTTASPGPVLVVTTTAILADLARNVGGDAVEVRSLVGLGSDVHSFQSTPGDSIAIREARLILTNGGGLDAALDPIIDGAKASDTTVVEAAEALKADPIGSMPAATGDG
;
A
#
# COMPACT_ATOMS: atom_id res chain seq x y z
N MET A 1 -36.93 35.38 -43.20
CA MET A 1 -37.58 34.76 -42.02
C MET A 1 -36.46 34.25 -41.14
N THR A 2 -35.90 35.14 -40.33
CA THR A 2 -34.64 34.95 -39.59
C THR A 2 -34.98 34.42 -38.20
N LEU A 3 -34.44 33.26 -37.84
CA LEU A 3 -34.65 32.64 -36.53
C LEU A 3 -33.34 32.73 -35.74
N VAL A 4 -33.33 33.54 -34.69
CA VAL A 4 -32.24 33.60 -33.69
C VAL A 4 -32.75 32.91 -32.44
N LEU A 5 -32.13 31.81 -32.02
CA LEU A 5 -32.33 31.23 -30.70
C LEU A 5 -31.19 31.70 -29.79
N ALA A 6 -31.49 32.64 -28.90
CA ALA A 6 -30.65 32.97 -27.76
C ALA A 6 -30.94 31.97 -26.63
N ALA A 7 -30.11 30.94 -26.51
CA ALA A 7 -30.10 30.04 -25.37
C ALA A 7 -29.07 30.54 -24.34
N CYS A 8 -29.45 31.50 -23.51
CA CYS A 8 -28.76 31.77 -22.25
C CYS A 8 -29.23 30.75 -21.21
N GLY A 9 -28.68 29.54 -21.29
CA GLY A 9 -28.71 28.56 -20.21
C GLY A 9 -27.35 28.57 -19.56
N GLY A 10 -27.14 29.48 -18.60
CA GLY A 10 -26.02 29.44 -17.67
C GLY A 10 -26.18 28.22 -16.77
N GLY A 11 -25.80 27.05 -17.29
CA GLY A 11 -25.48 25.90 -16.47
C GLY A 11 -24.05 26.08 -16.03
N ASP A 12 -23.85 26.40 -14.75
CA ASP A 12 -22.58 26.26 -14.07
C ASP A 12 -21.99 24.89 -14.41
N ALA A 13 -21.06 24.87 -15.37
CA ALA A 13 -20.13 23.77 -15.53
C ALA A 13 -19.23 23.82 -14.30
N SER A 14 -19.74 23.26 -13.19
CA SER A 14 -18.91 22.93 -12.04
C SER A 14 -17.73 22.14 -12.60
N PRO A 15 -16.48 22.54 -12.32
CA PRO A 15 -15.34 21.75 -12.75
C PRO A 15 -15.53 20.37 -12.12
N THR A 16 -15.83 19.36 -12.93
CA THR A 16 -15.67 17.97 -12.54
C THR A 16 -14.21 17.84 -12.14
N THR A 17 -13.95 17.91 -10.83
CA THR A 17 -12.64 17.60 -10.29
C THR A 17 -12.43 16.16 -10.69
N ALA A 18 -11.55 15.93 -11.68
CA ALA A 18 -11.16 14.60 -12.06
C ALA A 18 -10.75 13.90 -10.76
N SER A 19 -11.40 12.78 -10.43
CA SER A 19 -11.00 12.02 -9.26
C SER A 19 -9.50 11.75 -9.42
N PRO A 20 -8.67 12.09 -8.41
CA PRO A 20 -7.27 11.72 -8.47
C PRO A 20 -7.20 10.21 -8.76
N GLY A 21 -6.30 9.82 -9.66
CA GLY A 21 -6.10 8.43 -10.03
C GLY A 21 -5.79 7.55 -8.81
N PRO A 22 -5.79 6.22 -8.98
CA PRO A 22 -5.54 5.29 -7.89
C PRO A 22 -4.22 5.61 -7.18
N VAL A 23 -4.21 5.44 -5.86
CA VAL A 23 -3.02 5.64 -5.04
C VAL A 23 -2.09 4.44 -5.22
N LEU A 24 -0.84 4.71 -5.62
CA LEU A 24 0.18 3.66 -5.67
C LEU A 24 0.55 3.22 -4.25
N VAL A 25 0.28 1.95 -3.96
CA VAL A 25 0.64 1.24 -2.73
C VAL A 25 1.68 0.18 -3.07
N VAL A 26 2.85 0.27 -2.45
CA VAL A 26 3.86 -0.78 -2.52
C VAL A 26 3.76 -1.66 -1.28
N THR A 27 3.89 -2.98 -1.45
CA THR A 27 3.88 -3.92 -0.33
C THR A 27 5.13 -4.79 -0.34
N THR A 28 5.59 -5.23 0.82
CA THR A 28 6.75 -6.13 0.90
C THR A 28 6.42 -7.53 0.39
N THR A 29 5.25 -8.05 0.74
CA THR A 29 4.81 -9.40 0.38
C THR A 29 3.49 -9.40 -0.40
N ALA A 30 3.27 -10.48 -1.13
CA ALA A 30 2.04 -10.66 -1.90
C ALA A 30 0.79 -10.86 -1.03
N ILE A 31 0.95 -11.31 0.22
CA ILE A 31 -0.16 -11.39 1.19
C ILE A 31 -0.66 -9.99 1.54
N LEU A 32 0.26 -9.07 1.83
CA LEU A 32 -0.10 -7.66 2.05
C LEU A 32 -0.64 -7.00 0.78
N ALA A 33 -0.16 -7.40 -0.39
CA ALA A 33 -0.71 -6.92 -1.67
C ALA A 33 -2.19 -7.31 -1.82
N ASP A 34 -2.53 -8.55 -1.52
CA ASP A 34 -3.91 -9.03 -1.55
C ASP A 34 -4.79 -8.29 -0.53
N LEU A 35 -4.31 -8.11 0.70
CA LEU A 35 -5.01 -7.33 1.72
C LEU A 35 -5.28 -5.90 1.25
N ALA A 36 -4.26 -5.21 0.73
CA ALA A 36 -4.37 -3.83 0.26
C ALA A 36 -5.37 -3.69 -0.89
N ARG A 37 -5.41 -4.65 -1.83
CA ARG A 37 -6.39 -4.67 -2.93
C ARG A 37 -7.81 -4.87 -2.42
N ASN A 38 -8.01 -5.80 -1.49
CA ASN A 38 -9.32 -6.06 -0.90
C ASN A 38 -9.86 -4.87 -0.10
N VAL A 39 -8.98 -4.13 0.60
CA VAL A 39 -9.37 -2.94 1.38
C VAL A 39 -9.55 -1.70 0.50
N GLY A 40 -8.62 -1.47 -0.42
CA GLY A 40 -8.59 -0.24 -1.23
C GLY A 40 -9.43 -0.27 -2.50
N GLY A 41 -9.73 -1.45 -3.04
CA GLY A 41 -10.49 -1.60 -4.29
C GLY A 41 -9.91 -0.76 -5.43
N ASP A 42 -10.79 -0.06 -6.16
CA ASP A 42 -10.41 0.78 -7.30
C ASP A 42 -9.66 2.07 -6.91
N ALA A 43 -9.58 2.38 -5.61
CA ALA A 43 -8.85 3.57 -5.13
C ALA A 43 -7.34 3.35 -5.05
N VAL A 44 -6.85 2.12 -5.23
CA VAL A 44 -5.43 1.77 -5.09
C VAL A 44 -4.90 1.00 -6.29
N GLU A 45 -3.64 1.29 -6.63
CA GLU A 45 -2.83 0.46 -7.50
C GLU A 45 -1.79 -0.23 -6.62
N VAL A 46 -1.76 -1.56 -6.59
CA VAL A 46 -0.95 -2.30 -5.61
C VAL A 46 0.14 -3.12 -6.28
N ARG A 47 1.40 -2.84 -5.92
CA ARG A 47 2.59 -3.56 -6.37
C ARG A 47 3.32 -4.22 -5.20
N SER A 48 3.57 -5.52 -5.30
CA SER A 48 4.40 -6.26 -4.33
C SER A 48 5.87 -6.24 -4.76
N LEU A 49 6.79 -6.04 -3.82
CA LEU A 49 8.23 -6.22 -4.05
C LEU A 49 8.56 -7.71 -4.17
N VAL A 50 8.15 -8.51 -3.19
CA VAL A 50 8.34 -9.96 -3.22
C VAL A 50 7.09 -10.61 -3.80
N GLY A 51 7.27 -11.26 -4.94
CA GLY A 51 6.21 -11.96 -5.66
C GLY A 51 5.68 -13.19 -4.91
N LEU A 52 4.53 -13.70 -5.34
CA LEU A 52 3.96 -14.95 -4.83
C LEU A 52 4.97 -16.11 -4.99
N GLY A 53 5.20 -16.85 -3.90
CA GLY A 53 6.13 -17.99 -3.89
C GLY A 53 7.62 -17.62 -3.80
N SER A 54 7.95 -16.33 -3.75
CA SER A 54 9.33 -15.86 -3.51
C SER A 54 9.59 -15.62 -2.03
N ASP A 55 10.84 -15.81 -1.63
CA ASP A 55 11.32 -15.60 -0.26
C ASP A 55 11.97 -14.22 -0.10
N VAL A 56 11.62 -13.53 0.99
CA VAL A 56 12.09 -12.16 1.30
C VAL A 56 13.58 -12.08 1.59
N HIS A 57 14.20 -13.14 2.10
CA HIS A 57 15.64 -13.17 2.42
C HIS A 57 16.49 -13.40 1.16
N SER A 58 15.91 -13.98 0.12
CA SER A 58 16.54 -14.14 -1.20
C SER A 58 16.30 -12.97 -2.15
N PHE A 59 15.53 -11.98 -1.74
CA PHE A 59 15.11 -10.87 -2.61
C PHE A 59 16.30 -10.04 -3.10
N GLN A 60 16.24 -9.67 -4.38
CA GLN A 60 17.19 -8.77 -5.02
C GLN A 60 16.42 -7.62 -5.68
N SER A 61 16.71 -6.40 -5.24
CA SER A 61 16.05 -5.21 -5.76
C SER A 61 16.42 -4.95 -7.21
N THR A 62 15.42 -4.70 -8.04
CA THR A 62 15.60 -4.22 -9.41
C THR A 62 15.49 -2.68 -9.47
N PRO A 63 16.01 -2.03 -10.52
CA PRO A 63 15.78 -0.59 -10.73
C PRO A 63 14.29 -0.23 -10.76
N GLY A 64 13.44 -1.11 -11.29
CA GLY A 64 11.99 -0.92 -11.30
C GLY A 64 11.37 -0.92 -9.92
N ASP A 65 11.96 -1.63 -8.95
CA ASP A 65 11.48 -1.64 -7.56
C ASP A 65 11.81 -0.31 -6.87
N SER A 66 13.02 0.20 -7.07
CA SER A 66 13.41 1.52 -6.56
C SER A 66 12.52 2.63 -7.11
N ILE A 67 12.10 2.55 -8.38
CA ILE A 67 11.16 3.51 -8.98
C ILE A 67 9.78 3.39 -8.31
N ALA A 68 9.25 2.17 -8.16
CA ALA A 68 7.96 1.98 -7.50
C ALA A 68 7.97 2.47 -6.05
N ILE A 69 9.04 2.20 -5.30
CA ILE A 69 9.19 2.66 -3.91
C ILE A 69 9.25 4.20 -3.86
N ARG A 70 9.92 4.85 -4.82
CA ARG A 70 9.99 6.31 -4.94
C ARG A 70 8.63 6.95 -5.23
N GLU A 71 7.84 6.31 -6.08
CA GLU A 71 6.53 6.83 -6.53
C GLU A 71 5.40 6.47 -5.56
N ALA A 72 5.61 5.48 -4.69
CA ALA A 72 4.62 5.04 -3.73
C ALA A 72 4.26 6.16 -2.74
N ARG A 73 2.95 6.38 -2.57
CA ARG A 73 2.43 7.23 -1.49
C ARG A 73 2.31 6.46 -0.18
N LEU A 74 2.13 5.15 -0.27
CA LEU A 74 2.02 4.24 0.86
C LEU A 74 2.89 2.99 0.62
N ILE A 75 3.65 2.61 1.63
CA ILE A 75 4.36 1.33 1.70
C ILE A 75 3.82 0.52 2.88
N LEU A 76 3.36 -0.70 2.62
CA LEU A 76 2.93 -1.64 3.64
C LEU A 76 4.01 -2.68 3.87
N THR A 77 4.51 -2.71 5.10
CA THR A 77 5.43 -3.74 5.58
C THR A 77 4.70 -4.66 6.55
N ASN A 78 5.21 -5.86 6.75
CA ASN A 78 4.66 -6.78 7.72
C ASN A 78 5.05 -6.33 9.14
N GLY A 79 6.32 -5.95 9.33
CA GLY A 79 6.87 -5.65 10.65
C GLY A 79 7.17 -6.91 11.46
N GLY A 80 7.65 -6.72 12.68
CA GLY A 80 8.04 -7.84 13.57
C GLY A 80 9.29 -8.61 13.11
N GLY A 81 10.08 -8.03 12.21
CA GLY A 81 11.33 -8.61 11.69
C GLY A 81 11.15 -9.56 10.50
N LEU A 82 9.92 -9.81 10.06
CA LEU A 82 9.62 -10.75 8.97
C LEU A 82 10.13 -10.28 7.60
N ASP A 83 10.19 -8.97 7.37
CA ASP A 83 10.62 -8.35 6.12
C ASP A 83 11.79 -7.37 6.29
N ALA A 84 12.53 -7.48 7.40
CA ALA A 84 13.64 -6.57 7.73
C ALA A 84 14.77 -6.52 6.69
N ALA A 85 14.88 -7.56 5.85
CA ALA A 85 15.84 -7.56 4.74
C ALA A 85 15.52 -6.50 3.66
N LEU A 86 14.27 -6.01 3.60
CA LEU A 86 13.81 -5.00 2.64
C LEU A 86 13.96 -3.57 3.17
N ASP A 87 14.13 -3.38 4.48
CA ASP A 87 14.22 -2.05 5.10
C ASP A 87 15.29 -1.16 4.43
N PRO A 88 16.54 -1.63 4.18
CA PRO A 88 17.55 -0.77 3.57
C PRO A 88 17.21 -0.36 2.12
N ILE A 89 16.49 -1.22 1.40
CA ILE A 89 16.05 -0.97 0.03
C ILE A 89 14.93 0.07 0.04
N ILE A 90 13.97 -0.09 0.96
CA ILE A 90 12.85 0.84 1.15
C ILE A 90 13.37 2.21 1.59
N ASP A 91 14.22 2.26 2.61
CA ASP A 91 14.78 3.51 3.13
C ASP A 91 15.67 4.24 2.14
N GLY A 92 16.43 3.50 1.32
CA GLY A 92 17.29 4.08 0.28
C GLY A 92 16.54 4.61 -0.94
N ALA A 93 15.29 4.17 -1.15
CA ALA A 93 14.51 4.56 -2.31
C ALA A 93 13.31 5.46 -1.97
N LYS A 94 12.65 5.33 -0.82
CA LYS A 94 11.39 6.03 -0.54
C LYS A 94 11.51 7.55 -0.63
N ALA A 95 10.46 8.20 -1.09
CA ALA A 95 10.36 9.65 -1.02
C ALA A 95 10.13 10.11 0.42
N SER A 96 10.45 11.37 0.71
CA SER A 96 10.34 11.93 2.06
C SER A 96 8.90 12.02 2.56
N ASP A 97 7.93 12.10 1.66
CA ASP A 97 6.50 12.18 1.91
C ASP A 97 5.78 10.81 1.81
N THR A 98 6.52 9.73 1.53
CA THR A 98 5.96 8.37 1.53
C THR A 98 5.58 7.94 2.95
N THR A 99 4.34 7.50 3.12
CA THR A 99 3.87 6.90 4.39
C THR A 99 4.26 5.43 4.44
N VAL A 100 4.86 4.97 5.54
CA VAL A 100 5.19 3.55 5.76
C VAL A 100 4.37 3.05 6.94
N VAL A 101 3.68 1.92 6.79
CA VAL A 101 2.83 1.32 7.84
C VAL A 101 3.22 -0.14 8.03
N GLU A 102 3.45 -0.53 9.28
CA GLU A 102 3.66 -1.92 9.68
C GLU A 102 2.32 -2.60 10.00
N ALA A 103 1.96 -3.64 9.26
CA ALA A 103 0.71 -4.38 9.48
C ALA A 103 0.63 -5.01 10.88
N ALA A 104 1.75 -5.47 11.43
CA ALA A 104 1.82 -6.08 12.75
C ALA A 104 2.00 -5.07 13.90
N GLU A 105 1.93 -3.76 13.66
CA GLU A 105 2.13 -2.75 14.72
C GLU A 105 1.14 -2.95 15.88
N ALA A 106 -0.13 -3.21 15.57
CA ALA A 106 -1.16 -3.47 16.56
C ALA A 106 -0.93 -4.77 17.36
N LEU A 107 -0.19 -5.74 16.81
CA LEU A 107 0.14 -7.00 17.50
C LEU A 107 1.24 -6.81 18.56
N LYS A 108 2.00 -5.71 18.50
CA LYS A 108 2.97 -5.36 19.55
C LYS A 108 2.28 -4.79 20.80
N ALA A 109 1.02 -4.38 20.68
CA ALA A 109 0.28 -3.66 21.71
C ALA A 109 -0.45 -4.57 22.72
N ASP A 110 -0.50 -5.89 22.51
CA ASP A 110 -1.00 -6.86 23.49
C ASP A 110 -0.04 -8.05 23.59
N PRO A 111 0.57 -8.33 24.76
CA PRO A 111 1.04 -9.68 25.01
C PRO A 111 -0.21 -10.56 24.99
N ILE A 112 -0.42 -11.27 23.88
CA ILE A 112 -1.34 -12.41 23.78
C ILE A 112 -1.29 -13.12 25.13
N GLY A 113 -2.39 -12.98 25.87
CA GLY A 113 -2.43 -13.23 27.30
C GLY A 113 -1.69 -14.51 27.61
N SER A 114 -0.73 -14.41 28.55
CA SER A 114 -0.03 -15.52 29.19
C SER A 114 -0.72 -16.85 28.92
N MET A 115 -0.28 -17.58 27.89
CA MET A 115 -0.73 -18.96 27.72
C MET A 115 -0.40 -19.65 29.04
N PRO A 116 -1.40 -20.12 29.81
CA PRO A 116 -1.07 -20.90 30.99
C PRO A 116 -0.21 -22.05 30.49
N ALA A 117 1.00 -22.16 31.04
CA ALA A 117 1.91 -23.25 30.70
C ALA A 117 1.08 -24.53 30.74
N ALA A 118 1.11 -25.30 29.65
CA ALA A 118 0.49 -26.61 29.62
C ALA A 118 1.20 -27.46 30.68
N THR A 119 0.67 -27.44 31.91
CA THR A 119 1.03 -28.38 32.95
C THR A 119 0.47 -29.70 32.47
N GLY A 120 1.31 -30.49 31.79
CA GLY A 120 1.02 -31.88 31.55
C GLY A 120 1.03 -32.60 32.89
N ASP A 121 -0.14 -32.87 33.45
CA ASP A 121 -0.33 -33.93 34.42
C ASP A 121 -0.74 -35.21 33.65
N GLY A 122 0.26 -36.06 33.44
CA GLY A 122 0.04 -37.48 33.17
C GLY A 122 -0.09 -38.26 34.47
#